data_AF-A0A6P1E4Y3-F1
#
_entry.id   AF-A0A6P1E4Y3-F1
#
_cell.length_a   1.000
_cell.length_b   1.000
_cell.length_c   1.000
_cell.angle_alpha   90.00
_cell.angle_beta   90.00
_cell.angle_gamma   90.00
#
_symmetry.space_group_name_H-M   'P 1'
#
loop_
_entity.id
_entity.type
_entity.pdbx_description
1 polymer ?
#
loop_
_entity_poly.entity_id
_entity_poly.type
_entity_poly.pdbx_seq_one_letter_code
_entity_poly.pdbx_strand_id
1 'polypeptide(L)'
;MAFKIVEGCVNCWACEPLCPSQAIFEAKPHFLVDAKKCTECEGDYADAQCASVCPIEGVILDGLGVPVNPPGSLTGIPPERLAAARAEIQAR
;
A
#
# COMPACT_ATOMS: atom_id res chain seq x y z
N MET A 1 -1.10 15.58 5.74
CA MET A 1 -0.09 14.57 6.10
C MET A 1 0.47 14.05 4.78
N ALA A 2 1.09 12.87 4.68
CA ALA A 2 1.46 12.31 3.38
C ALA A 2 1.56 10.78 3.45
N PHE A 3 1.14 10.10 2.38
CA PHE A 3 1.40 8.68 2.22
C PHE A 3 2.89 8.40 2.03
N LYS A 4 3.31 7.19 2.37
CA LYS A 4 4.67 6.68 2.16
C LYS A 4 4.64 5.28 1.57
N ILE A 5 5.42 5.04 0.53
CA ILE A 5 5.72 3.69 0.03
C ILE A 5 6.95 3.17 0.79
N VAL A 6 6.85 1.97 1.37
CA VAL A 6 7.91 1.32 2.13
C VAL A 6 8.39 0.02 1.45
N GLU A 7 9.31 -0.67 2.13
CA GLU A 7 9.79 -1.99 1.72
C GLU A 7 8.62 -2.95 1.47
N GLY A 8 8.72 -3.76 0.42
CA GLY A 8 7.65 -4.63 -0.07
C GLY A 8 7.02 -4.15 -1.39
N CYS A 9 7.28 -2.91 -1.82
CA CYS A 9 6.95 -2.48 -3.17
C CYS A 9 7.67 -3.34 -4.22
N VAL A 10 6.91 -3.85 -5.19
CA VAL A 10 7.39 -4.78 -6.24
C VAL A 10 7.68 -4.08 -7.59
N ASN A 11 7.74 -2.75 -7.61
CA ASN A 11 8.02 -1.95 -8.81
C ASN A 11 7.11 -2.29 -10.00
N CYS A 12 5.80 -2.44 -9.76
CA CYS A 12 4.81 -2.82 -10.77
C CYS A 12 4.28 -1.65 -11.64
N TRP A 13 4.71 -0.41 -11.38
CA TRP A 13 4.32 0.81 -12.12
C TRP A 13 2.83 1.21 -12.05
N ALA A 14 1.99 0.48 -11.32
CA ALA A 14 0.54 0.72 -11.32
C ALA A 14 0.13 2.05 -10.65
N CYS A 15 0.83 2.48 -9.60
CA CYS A 15 0.40 3.62 -8.78
C CYS A 15 0.87 4.98 -9.28
N GLU A 16 2.01 5.06 -9.97
CA GLU A 16 2.59 6.31 -10.48
C GLU A 16 1.64 7.09 -11.40
N PRO A 17 1.06 6.49 -12.47
CA PRO A 17 0.19 7.23 -13.39
C PRO A 17 -1.16 7.63 -12.78
N LEU A 18 -1.52 7.08 -11.60
CA LEU A 18 -2.81 7.34 -10.95
C LEU A 18 -2.75 8.42 -9.87
N CYS A 19 -1.55 8.89 -9.49
CA CYS A 19 -1.42 9.92 -8.45
C CYS A 19 -1.83 11.30 -9.01
N PRO A 20 -2.95 11.90 -8.55
CA PRO A 20 -3.45 13.15 -9.14
C PRO A 20 -2.47 14.32 -8.98
N SER A 21 -1.73 14.35 -7.87
CA SER A 21 -0.75 15.40 -7.59
C SER A 21 0.67 15.07 -8.08
N GLN A 22 0.84 13.98 -8.84
CA GLN A 22 2.13 13.52 -9.37
C GLN A 22 3.22 13.43 -8.28
N ALA A 23 2.82 12.96 -7.10
CA ALA A 23 3.69 12.81 -5.94
C ALA A 23 4.50 11.50 -5.96
N ILE A 24 4.07 10.49 -6.71
CA ILE A 24 4.76 9.20 -6.82
C ILE A 24 5.80 9.27 -7.92
N PHE A 25 7.00 8.75 -7.66
CA PHE A 25 8.09 8.70 -8.63
C PHE A 25 8.97 7.46 -8.45
N GLU A 26 9.57 7.01 -9.54
CA GLU A 26 10.54 5.91 -9.54
C GLU A 26 11.80 6.29 -8.74
N ALA A 27 12.22 5.40 -7.84
CA ALA A 27 13.47 5.51 -7.11
C ALA A 27 14.05 4.12 -6.82
N LYS A 28 15.24 4.07 -6.22
CA LYS A 28 15.87 2.83 -5.75
C LYS A 28 15.87 2.78 -4.23
N PRO A 29 15.52 1.64 -3.60
CA PRO A 29 15.22 0.35 -4.22
C PRO A 29 13.78 0.20 -4.77
N HIS A 30 12.88 1.12 -4.45
CA HIS A 30 11.49 1.10 -4.88
C HIS A 30 10.92 2.51 -5.06
N PHE A 31 9.70 2.60 -5.61
CA PHE A 31 8.95 3.86 -5.74
C PHE A 31 8.84 4.61 -4.40
N LEU A 32 8.84 5.94 -4.46
CA LEU A 32 8.70 6.82 -3.31
C LEU A 32 7.57 7.84 -3.53
N VAL A 33 7.13 8.47 -2.44
CA VAL A 33 6.15 9.56 -2.44
C VAL A 33 6.86 10.84 -2.01
N ASP A 34 6.74 11.89 -2.82
CA ASP A 34 7.13 13.24 -2.43
C ASP A 34 6.08 13.80 -1.46
N ALA A 35 6.44 13.84 -0.18
CA ALA A 35 5.56 14.31 0.88
C ALA A 35 5.08 15.76 0.69
N LYS A 36 5.80 16.59 -0.08
CA LYS A 36 5.39 17.98 -0.37
C LYS A 36 4.30 18.06 -1.44
N LYS A 37 4.14 17.02 -2.25
CA LYS A 37 3.15 16.95 -3.33
C LYS A 37 1.96 16.09 -2.97
N CYS A 38 2.11 15.12 -2.06
CA CYS A 38 1.03 14.22 -1.70
C CYS A 38 -0.15 15.00 -1.10
N THR A 39 -1.31 14.93 -1.76
CA THR A 39 -2.57 15.53 -1.31
C THR A 39 -3.48 14.52 -0.61
N GLU A 40 -3.00 13.29 -0.41
CA GLU A 40 -3.83 12.16 0.07
C GLU A 40 -5.05 11.90 -0.83
N CYS A 41 -5.00 12.38 -2.09
CA CYS A 41 -6.11 12.42 -3.05
C CYS A 41 -7.29 13.31 -2.63
N GLU A 42 -7.19 14.10 -1.55
CA GLU A 42 -8.24 15.00 -1.12
C GLU A 42 -8.58 16.02 -2.21
N GLY A 43 -9.87 16.15 -2.52
CA GLY A 43 -10.39 17.06 -3.54
C GLY A 43 -10.44 16.48 -4.95
N ASP A 44 -9.70 15.40 -5.23
CA ASP A 44 -9.69 14.72 -6.54
C ASP A 44 -10.48 13.41 -6.51
N TYR A 45 -10.32 12.61 -5.46
CA TYR A 45 -10.96 11.29 -5.30
C TYR A 45 -11.40 11.05 -3.85
N ALA A 46 -12.40 10.17 -3.67
CA ALA A 46 -12.83 9.73 -2.35
C ALA A 46 -11.82 8.77 -1.69
N ASP A 47 -11.15 7.95 -2.50
CA ASP A 47 -10.20 6.94 -2.06
C ASP A 47 -8.79 7.24 -2.55
N ALA A 48 -7.78 6.81 -1.79
CA ALA A 48 -6.38 6.93 -2.16
C ALA A 48 -6.04 6.02 -3.36
N GLN A 49 -5.89 6.60 -4.55
CA GLN A 49 -5.72 5.85 -5.79
C GLN A 49 -4.51 4.91 -5.79
N CYS A 50 -3.41 5.32 -5.15
CA CYS A 50 -2.22 4.48 -5.00
C CYS A 50 -2.48 3.23 -4.15
N ALA A 51 -3.27 3.34 -3.08
CA ALA A 51 -3.65 2.22 -2.24
C ALA A 51 -4.66 1.31 -2.95
N SER A 52 -5.62 1.87 -3.67
CA SER A 52 -6.64 1.11 -4.41
C SER A 52 -6.06 0.22 -5.51
N VAL A 53 -4.89 0.56 -6.06
CA VAL A 53 -4.22 -0.22 -7.12
C VAL A 53 -3.03 -1.04 -6.62
N CYS A 54 -2.57 -0.82 -5.38
CA CYS A 54 -1.39 -1.51 -4.88
C CYS A 54 -1.69 -2.98 -4.62
N PRO A 55 -0.96 -3.93 -5.25
CA PRO A 55 -1.26 -5.35 -5.10
C PRO A 55 -0.67 -5.96 -3.81
N ILE A 56 0.09 -5.19 -3.02
CA ILE A 56 0.81 -5.68 -1.85
C ILE A 56 0.30 -4.96 -0.60
N GLU A 57 -0.23 -5.74 0.35
CA GLU A 57 -0.61 -5.26 1.68
C GLU A 57 0.63 -4.76 2.46
N GLY A 58 0.45 -3.77 3.33
CA GLY A 58 1.53 -3.25 4.18
C GLY A 58 2.47 -2.23 3.53
N VAL A 59 2.41 -2.07 2.20
CA VAL A 59 3.41 -1.28 1.45
C VAL A 59 3.16 0.22 1.45
N ILE A 60 1.90 0.65 1.56
CA ILE A 60 1.53 2.06 1.61
C ILE A 60 1.09 2.38 3.03
N LEU A 61 1.81 3.32 3.66
CA LEU A 61 1.54 3.82 5.00
C LEU A 61 0.92 5.21 4.93
N ASP A 62 -0.03 5.49 5.82
CA ASP A 62 -0.56 6.84 6.07
C ASP A 62 0.45 7.74 6.80
N GLY A 63 0.04 8.99 7.07
CA GLY A 63 0.88 9.97 7.78
C GLY A 63 1.21 9.60 9.22
N LEU A 64 0.56 8.58 9.78
CA LEU A 64 0.81 8.03 11.11
C LEU A 64 1.66 6.74 11.05
N GLY A 65 2.03 6.28 9.86
CA GLY A 65 2.78 5.04 9.67
C GLY A 65 1.91 3.78 9.70
N VAL A 66 0.58 3.91 9.62
CA VAL A 66 -0.36 2.79 9.61
C VAL A 66 -0.57 2.32 8.17
N PRO A 67 -0.51 0.99 7.89
CA PRO A 67 -0.82 0.47 6.56
C PRO A 67 -2.24 0.80 6.11
N VAL A 68 -2.37 1.38 4.91
CA VAL A 68 -3.67 1.66 4.29
C VAL A 68 -4.36 0.36 3.88
N ASN A 69 -3.58 -0.60 3.37
CA ASN A 69 -4.03 -1.97 3.12
C ASN A 69 -3.36 -2.91 4.14
N PRO A 70 -3.93 -3.13 5.34
CA PRO A 70 -3.37 -4.03 6.34
C PRO A 70 -3.46 -5.50 5.91
N PRO A 71 -2.70 -6.42 6.55
CA PRO A 71 -2.75 -7.85 6.24
C PRO A 71 -4.18 -8.42 6.22
N GLY A 72 -4.54 -9.09 5.13
CA GLY A 72 -5.87 -9.67 4.92
C GLY A 72 -6.91 -8.74 4.30
N SER A 73 -6.64 -7.43 4.19
CA SER A 73 -7.60 -6.46 3.64
C SER A 73 -7.91 -6.65 2.16
N LEU A 74 -6.95 -7.05 1.33
CA LEU A 74 -7.14 -7.25 -0.11
C LEU A 74 -7.80 -8.59 -0.43
N THR A 75 -7.56 -9.60 0.41
CA THR A 75 -8.09 -10.96 0.20
C THR A 75 -9.40 -11.23 0.94
N GLY A 76 -9.72 -10.41 1.95
CA GLY A 76 -10.82 -10.68 2.88
C GLY A 76 -10.55 -11.85 3.82
N ILE A 77 -9.29 -12.30 3.94
CA ILE A 77 -8.88 -13.39 4.82
C ILE A 77 -8.18 -12.79 6.03
N PRO A 78 -8.81 -12.82 7.22
CA PRO A 78 -8.18 -12.32 8.43
C PRO A 78 -6.86 -13.05 8.76
N PRO A 79 -5.84 -12.36 9.29
CA PRO A 79 -4.53 -12.94 9.58
C PRO A 79 -4.58 -14.17 10.50
N GLU A 80 -5.51 -14.21 11.46
CA GLU A 80 -5.73 -15.33 12.37
C GLU A 80 -6.15 -16.60 11.63
N ARG A 81 -6.93 -16.49 10.55
CA ARG A 81 -7.34 -17.64 9.73
C ARG A 81 -6.18 -18.18 8.92
N LEU A 82 -5.33 -17.30 8.37
CA LEU A 82 -4.12 -17.71 7.67
C LEU A 82 -3.14 -18.40 8.63
N ALA A 83 -2.97 -17.86 9.84
CA ALA A 83 -2.13 -18.46 10.87
C ALA A 83 -2.62 -19.86 11.28
N ALA A 84 -3.92 -20.03 11.48
CA ALA A 84 -4.53 -21.32 11.79
C ALA A 84 -4.28 -22.35 10.67
N ALA A 85 -4.56 -21.99 9.42
CA ALA A 85 -4.34 -22.86 8.27
C ALA A 85 -2.85 -23.27 8.12
N ARG A 86 -1.93 -22.33 8.35
CA ARG A 86 -0.49 -22.61 8.32
C ARG A 86 -0.07 -23.59 9.42
N ALA A 87 -0.59 -23.43 10.64
CA ALA A 87 -0.31 -24.33 11.75
C ALA A 87 -0.81 -25.76 11.47
N GLU A 88 -2.01 -25.90 10.89
CA GLU A 88 -2.56 -27.20 10.48
C GLU A 88 -1.69 -27.89 9.42
N ILE A 89 -1.18 -27.15 8.43
CA ILE A 89 -0.30 -27.70 7.39
C ILE A 89 1.05 -28.14 7.98
N GLN A 90 1.61 -27.37 8.90
CA GLN A 90 2.90 -27.69 9.56
C GLN A 90 2.83 -28.89 10.51
N ALA A 91 1.63 -29.21 11.01
CA ALA A 91 1.40 -30.37 11.86
C ALA A 91 1.24 -31.69 11.06
N ARG A 92 1.22 -31.63 9.73
CA ARG A 92 1.18 -32.79 8.83
C ARG A 92 2.60 -33.20 8.43
#